data_AF-A0A1Y2BEN6-F1
#
_entry.id   AF-A0A1Y2BEN6-F1
#
_cell.length_a   1.000
_cell.length_b   1.000
_cell.length_c   1.000
_cell.angle_alpha   90.00
_cell.angle_beta   90.00
_cell.angle_gamma   90.00
#
_symmetry.space_group_name_H-M   'P 1'
#
loop_
_entity.id
_entity.type
_entity.pdbx_description
1 polymer ?
#
loop_
_entity_poly.entity_id
_entity_poly.type
_entity_poly.pdbx_seq_one_letter_code
_entity_poly.pdbx_strand_id
1 'polypeptide(L)'
;MILETLLKAVSFLILFFISKVSTETVGQKCKKIKNAVKDYNINCEKSEIDDGICVEFNFKTEKLDEILESISTFDDISQLNFVCFYGRSDSFKLELNNKDIDVIAKFNNLKVLEIRSCIISEIPNIKQLNNIEDLRIINNDDLTTLPDSLGELYNLKKLTISDNYELKELPDNIGQLKNLKIFDLSYNSNFEKIT
;
A
#
# COMPACT_ATOMS: atom_id res chain seq x y z
N MET A 1 37.68 37.65 1.96
CA MET A 1 37.97 36.42 2.73
C MET A 1 36.71 35.82 3.38
N ILE A 2 35.90 36.58 4.15
CA ILE A 2 34.70 36.04 4.82
C ILE A 2 33.58 35.65 3.84
N LEU A 3 33.38 36.41 2.76
CA LEU A 3 32.29 36.18 1.79
C LEU A 3 32.50 34.91 0.94
N GLU A 4 33.75 34.60 0.57
CA GLU A 4 34.09 33.34 -0.14
C GLU A 4 33.93 32.11 0.75
N THR A 5 34.26 32.23 2.04
CA THR A 5 34.03 31.16 3.02
C THR A 5 32.54 30.93 3.25
N LEU A 6 31.72 31.99 3.27
CA LEU A 6 30.26 31.86 3.33
C LEU A 6 29.67 31.23 2.06
N LEU A 7 30.16 31.60 0.87
CA LEU A 7 29.69 31.04 -0.39
C LEU A 7 30.05 29.54 -0.51
N LYS A 8 31.23 29.15 -0.04
CA LYS A 8 31.64 27.74 0.07
C LYS A 8 30.81 26.97 1.10
N ALA A 9 30.49 27.57 2.25
CA ALA A 9 29.65 26.94 3.27
C ALA A 9 28.19 26.77 2.80
N VAL A 10 27.62 27.75 2.09
CA VAL A 10 26.28 27.67 1.50
C VAL A 10 26.24 26.66 0.36
N SER A 11 27.26 26.62 -0.50
CA SER A 11 27.38 25.58 -1.55
C SER A 11 27.56 24.18 -0.97
N PHE A 12 28.30 24.04 0.14
CA PHE A 12 28.48 22.77 0.84
C PHE A 12 27.20 22.33 1.55
N LEU A 13 26.44 23.27 2.14
CA LEU A 13 25.12 23.00 2.72
C LEU A 13 24.10 22.61 1.64
N ILE A 14 24.08 23.27 0.49
CA ILE A 14 23.19 22.90 -0.62
C ILE A 14 23.56 21.52 -1.18
N LEU A 15 24.85 21.20 -1.33
CA LEU A 15 25.31 19.85 -1.70
C LEU A 15 25.03 18.81 -0.59
N PHE A 16 25.10 19.18 0.69
CA PHE A 16 24.78 18.33 1.83
C PHE A 16 23.28 18.07 1.98
N PHE A 17 22.44 19.01 1.55
CA PHE A 17 20.99 18.84 1.44
C PHE A 17 20.60 18.02 0.20
N ILE A 18 21.30 18.19 -0.93
CA ILE A 18 21.13 17.35 -2.12
C ILE A 18 21.69 15.93 -1.89
N SER A 19 22.71 15.75 -1.04
CA SER A 19 23.24 14.44 -0.66
C SER A 19 22.41 13.74 0.43
N LYS A 20 21.34 14.36 0.93
CA LYS A 20 20.31 13.73 1.77
C LYS A 20 19.12 13.21 0.95
N VAL A 21 19.28 13.03 -0.37
CA VAL A 21 18.60 11.93 -1.07
C VAL A 21 19.06 10.65 -0.36
N SER A 22 18.20 10.07 0.48
CA SER A 22 18.62 9.09 1.48
C SER A 22 19.33 7.90 0.83
N THR A 23 20.62 7.74 1.15
CA THR A 23 21.41 6.52 0.88
C THR A 23 21.01 5.37 1.81
N GLU A 24 19.85 5.46 2.45
CA GLU A 24 19.36 4.41 3.33
C GLU A 24 18.83 3.26 2.49
N THR A 25 19.47 2.11 2.66
CA THR A 25 19.01 0.84 2.11
C THR A 25 17.60 0.53 2.61
N VAL A 26 16.82 -0.23 1.82
CA VAL A 26 15.48 -0.69 2.22
C VAL A 26 15.52 -1.39 3.60
N GLY A 27 16.60 -2.12 3.90
CA GLY A 27 16.80 -2.75 5.22
C GLY A 27 16.96 -1.75 6.37
N GLN A 28 17.61 -0.59 6.15
CA GLN A 28 17.72 0.47 7.17
C GLN A 28 16.38 1.15 7.42
N LYS A 29 15.61 1.42 6.36
CA LYS A 29 14.24 1.98 6.47
C LYS A 29 13.30 1.00 7.17
N CYS A 30 13.33 -0.28 6.81
CA CYS A 30 12.56 -1.32 7.48
C CYS A 30 12.92 -1.50 8.95
N LYS A 31 14.21 -1.37 9.33
CA LYS A 31 14.62 -1.43 10.73
C LYS A 31 14.04 -0.26 11.55
N LYS A 32 13.98 0.94 10.98
CA LYS A 32 13.32 2.09 11.63
C LYS A 32 11.83 1.85 11.82
N ILE A 33 11.14 1.36 10.78
CA ILE A 33 9.71 1.00 10.85
C ILE A 33 9.51 -0.06 11.95
N LYS A 34 10.24 -1.18 11.90
CA LYS A 34 10.18 -2.26 12.92
C LYS A 34 10.43 -1.75 14.34
N ASN A 35 11.33 -0.80 14.55
CA ASN A 35 11.58 -0.20 15.86
C ASN A 35 10.45 0.72 16.32
N ALA A 36 9.91 1.54 15.41
CA ALA A 36 8.81 2.45 15.66
C ALA A 36 7.53 1.71 16.05
N VAL A 37 7.33 0.53 15.46
CA VAL A 37 6.14 -0.30 15.63
C VAL A 37 6.46 -1.59 16.38
N LYS A 38 7.55 -1.60 17.15
CA LYS A 38 8.03 -2.79 17.88
C LYS A 38 6.97 -3.40 18.81
N ASP A 39 6.06 -2.55 19.28
CA ASP A 39 4.96 -2.93 20.16
C ASP A 39 3.79 -3.58 19.38
N TYR A 40 3.87 -3.59 18.04
CA TYR A 40 2.82 -4.02 17.12
C TYR A 40 3.21 -5.22 16.23
N ASN A 41 4.32 -5.92 16.45
CA ASN A 41 4.70 -7.13 15.69
C ASN A 41 4.62 -7.00 14.14
N ILE A 42 4.91 -5.82 13.59
CA ILE A 42 4.87 -5.57 12.15
C ILE A 42 6.15 -6.08 11.49
N ASN A 43 6.00 -6.79 10.38
CA ASN A 43 7.12 -7.16 9.56
C ASN A 43 7.34 -6.10 8.47
N CYS A 44 8.59 -5.90 8.10
CA CYS A 44 8.96 -4.99 7.02
C CYS A 44 10.06 -5.69 6.25
N GLU A 45 9.79 -5.87 4.98
CA GLU A 45 10.65 -6.58 4.04
C GLU A 45 10.88 -5.71 2.82
N LYS A 46 11.92 -6.05 2.06
CA LYS A 46 12.09 -5.41 0.76
C LYS A 46 11.04 -6.00 -0.16
N SER A 47 10.29 -5.17 -0.89
CA SER A 47 9.42 -5.69 -1.94
C SER A 47 10.28 -6.50 -2.93
N GLU A 48 9.87 -7.74 -3.21
CA GLU A 48 10.53 -8.58 -4.21
C GLU A 48 10.21 -8.13 -5.64
N ILE A 49 9.18 -7.30 -5.80
CA ILE A 49 8.55 -7.01 -7.10
C ILE A 49 8.93 -5.59 -7.58
N ASP A 50 9.16 -4.64 -6.67
CA ASP A 50 9.41 -3.24 -6.99
C ASP A 50 10.57 -2.66 -6.13
N ASP A 51 11.20 -1.55 -6.55
CA ASP A 51 12.26 -0.84 -5.78
C ASP A 51 11.73 -0.17 -4.48
N GLY A 52 10.57 -0.62 -4.00
CA GLY A 52 9.85 -0.12 -2.85
C GLY A 52 10.17 -0.78 -1.52
N ILE A 53 9.71 -0.15 -0.45
CA ILE A 53 9.71 -0.71 0.90
C ILE A 53 8.37 -1.41 1.09
N CYS A 54 8.38 -2.71 1.39
CA CYS A 54 7.17 -3.45 1.72
C CYS A 54 6.97 -3.41 3.23
N VAL A 55 5.86 -2.85 3.69
CA VAL A 55 5.41 -3.05 5.07
C VAL A 55 4.41 -4.18 5.04
N GLU A 56 4.74 -5.28 5.71
CA GLU A 56 3.92 -6.49 5.82
C GLU A 56 3.28 -6.56 7.20
N PHE A 57 1.96 -6.43 7.23
CA PHE A 57 1.20 -6.52 8.47
C PHE A 57 0.83 -7.98 8.78
N ASN A 58 1.78 -8.76 9.29
CA ASN A 58 1.64 -10.22 9.51
C ASN A 58 0.89 -10.62 10.81
N PHE A 59 0.00 -9.80 11.39
CA PHE A 59 -0.53 -10.03 12.74
C PHE A 59 -1.93 -9.46 13.01
N LYS A 60 -2.55 -9.98 14.09
CA LYS A 60 -3.85 -9.53 14.62
C LYS A 60 -3.84 -8.16 15.23
N THR A 61 -4.64 -7.27 14.68
CA THR A 61 -4.95 -6.00 15.32
C THR A 61 -6.37 -5.55 14.99
N GLU A 62 -7.15 -5.22 16.02
CA GLU A 62 -8.43 -4.50 15.91
C GLU A 62 -8.21 -2.98 15.85
N LYS A 63 -6.94 -2.55 15.83
CA LYS A 63 -6.47 -1.17 15.91
C LYS A 63 -5.53 -0.86 14.73
N LEU A 64 -5.86 -1.39 13.55
CA LEU A 64 -5.02 -1.23 12.36
C LEU A 64 -4.88 0.26 12.01
N ASP A 65 -5.97 1.02 12.10
CA ASP A 65 -6.00 2.47 12.01
C ASP A 65 -5.04 3.16 12.98
N GLU A 66 -5.05 2.84 14.29
CA GLU A 66 -4.13 3.44 15.28
C GLU A 66 -2.65 3.17 14.94
N ILE A 67 -2.38 1.96 14.42
CA ILE A 67 -1.04 1.56 13.99
C ILE A 67 -0.63 2.33 12.73
N LEU A 68 -1.51 2.39 11.73
CA LEU A 68 -1.30 3.14 10.50
C LEU A 68 -1.13 4.64 10.81
N GLU A 69 -1.85 5.19 11.79
CA GLU A 69 -1.71 6.58 12.22
C GLU A 69 -0.35 6.81 12.85
N SER A 70 0.07 5.94 13.77
CA SER A 70 1.41 5.98 14.36
C SER A 70 2.49 5.93 13.27
N ILE A 71 2.31 5.04 12.29
CA ILE A 71 3.17 4.89 11.10
C ILE A 71 3.17 6.16 10.24
N SER A 72 2.03 6.81 10.04
CA SER A 72 1.93 8.02 9.21
C SER A 72 2.73 9.22 9.74
N THR A 73 3.05 9.23 11.04
CA THR A 73 3.83 10.31 11.67
C THR A 73 5.34 10.23 11.41
N PHE A 74 5.84 9.14 10.83
CA PHE A 74 7.26 9.01 10.52
C PHE A 74 7.60 9.63 9.15
N ASP A 75 8.45 10.67 9.15
CA ASP A 75 8.89 11.38 7.93
C ASP A 75 9.41 10.44 6.83
N ASP A 76 10.06 9.32 7.20
CA ASP A 76 10.61 8.33 6.26
C ASP A 76 9.54 7.49 5.57
N ILE A 77 8.34 7.35 6.16
CA ILE A 77 7.23 6.53 5.66
C ILE A 77 6.39 7.29 4.64
N SER A 78 6.46 8.63 4.65
CA SER A 78 5.96 9.45 3.55
C SER A 78 6.53 9.03 2.19
N GLN A 79 7.69 8.35 2.16
CA GLN A 79 8.33 7.80 0.95
C GLN A 79 7.86 6.39 0.56
N LEU A 80 6.97 5.75 1.33
CA LEU A 80 6.45 4.43 0.96
C LEU A 80 5.70 4.53 -0.36
N ASN A 81 6.16 3.77 -1.34
CA ASN A 81 5.52 3.59 -2.63
C ASN A 81 4.70 2.30 -2.69
N PHE A 82 4.85 1.40 -1.70
CA PHE A 82 4.25 0.08 -1.67
C PHE A 82 3.79 -0.26 -0.25
N VAL A 83 2.59 -0.80 -0.09
CA VAL A 83 2.06 -1.35 1.18
C VAL A 83 1.39 -2.70 0.88
N CYS A 84 1.69 -3.73 1.69
CA CYS A 84 1.04 -5.03 1.61
C CYS A 84 0.38 -5.40 2.95
N PHE A 85 -0.91 -5.64 2.88
CA PHE A 85 -1.66 -6.26 3.96
C PHE A 85 -1.68 -7.76 3.73
N TYR A 86 -1.07 -8.52 4.65
CA TYR A 86 -1.02 -9.97 4.60
C TYR A 86 -1.75 -10.57 5.82
N GLY A 87 -2.93 -11.14 5.59
CA GLY A 87 -3.89 -11.37 6.68
C GLY A 87 -4.08 -12.80 7.18
N ARG A 88 -3.51 -13.83 6.55
CA ARG A 88 -3.88 -15.24 6.82
C ARG A 88 -2.75 -15.99 7.50
N SER A 89 -3.04 -16.40 8.72
CA SER A 89 -2.39 -17.52 9.41
C SER A 89 -3.48 -18.38 10.05
N ASP A 90 -3.15 -19.60 10.48
CA ASP A 90 -4.08 -20.54 11.11
C ASP A 90 -4.81 -20.00 12.37
N SER A 91 -4.47 -18.80 12.84
CA SER A 91 -4.95 -18.20 14.08
C SER A 91 -5.47 -16.77 13.95
N PHE A 92 -5.47 -16.17 12.75
CA PHE A 92 -5.77 -14.74 12.58
C PHE A 92 -6.52 -14.39 11.28
N LYS A 93 -7.32 -13.32 11.38
CA LYS A 93 -8.19 -12.68 10.38
C LYS A 93 -7.96 -11.16 10.33
N LEU A 94 -7.27 -10.65 9.30
CA LEU A 94 -7.19 -9.21 9.04
C LEU A 94 -8.45 -8.71 8.35
N GLU A 95 -9.14 -7.75 8.97
CA GLU A 95 -10.29 -7.05 8.40
C GLU A 95 -9.85 -5.62 8.05
N LEU A 96 -10.11 -5.19 6.81
CA LEU A 96 -9.90 -3.81 6.38
C LEU A 96 -11.23 -3.07 6.42
N ASN A 97 -11.25 -1.92 7.06
CA ASN A 97 -12.42 -1.05 7.14
C ASN A 97 -12.11 0.35 6.57
N ASN A 98 -13.13 1.20 6.45
CA ASN A 98 -12.99 2.54 5.88
C ASN A 98 -11.97 3.43 6.61
N LYS A 99 -11.81 3.29 7.94
CA LYS A 99 -10.82 4.09 8.69
C LYS A 99 -9.40 3.70 8.28
N ASP A 100 -9.14 2.41 8.07
CA ASP A 100 -7.83 1.95 7.61
C ASP A 100 -7.50 2.59 6.25
N ILE A 101 -8.47 2.63 5.34
CA ILE A 101 -8.32 3.28 4.03
C ILE A 101 -8.08 4.78 4.17
N ASP A 102 -8.78 5.46 5.07
CA ASP A 102 -8.57 6.90 5.33
C ASP A 102 -7.15 7.20 5.78
N VAL A 103 -6.55 6.33 6.60
CA VAL A 103 -5.16 6.47 6.99
C VAL A 103 -4.22 6.13 5.84
N ILE A 104 -4.50 5.07 5.07
CA ILE A 104 -3.71 4.70 3.89
C ILE A 104 -3.66 5.85 2.87
N ALA A 105 -4.77 6.57 2.70
CA ALA A 105 -4.85 7.70 1.78
C ALA A 105 -3.91 8.87 2.14
N LYS A 106 -3.42 8.94 3.39
CA LYS A 106 -2.43 9.94 3.83
C LYS A 106 -1.03 9.67 3.28
N PHE A 107 -0.73 8.45 2.83
CA PHE A 107 0.56 8.11 2.23
C PHE A 107 0.65 8.66 0.80
N ASN A 108 1.05 9.92 0.67
CA ASN A 108 1.02 10.65 -0.61
C ASN A 108 1.89 10.05 -1.73
N ASN A 109 2.93 9.28 -1.38
CA ASN A 109 3.78 8.61 -2.37
C ASN A 109 3.37 7.16 -2.65
N LEU A 110 2.31 6.65 -2.00
CA LEU A 110 1.87 5.28 -2.19
C LEU A 110 1.35 5.06 -3.60
N LYS A 111 1.97 4.12 -4.32
CA LYS A 111 1.66 3.76 -5.71
C LYS A 111 1.12 2.35 -5.84
N VAL A 112 1.52 1.46 -4.95
CA VAL A 112 1.16 0.05 -4.97
C VAL A 112 0.48 -0.31 -3.66
N LEU A 113 -0.72 -0.86 -3.76
CA LEU A 113 -1.44 -1.42 -2.63
C LEU A 113 -1.72 -2.89 -2.91
N GLU A 114 -1.24 -3.76 -2.03
CA GLU A 114 -1.54 -5.19 -2.05
C GLU A 114 -2.39 -5.58 -0.83
N ILE A 115 -3.48 -6.27 -1.09
CA ILE A 115 -4.37 -6.87 -0.10
C ILE A 115 -4.36 -8.37 -0.38
N ARG A 116 -3.56 -9.09 0.39
CA ARG A 116 -3.25 -10.50 0.15
C ARG A 116 -3.67 -11.34 1.34
N SER A 117 -4.33 -12.47 1.07
CA SER A 117 -4.64 -13.44 2.12
C SER A 117 -5.38 -12.79 3.29
N CYS A 118 -6.28 -11.85 3.07
CA CYS A 118 -7.11 -11.29 4.13
C CYS A 118 -8.43 -12.08 4.18
N ILE A 119 -8.99 -12.24 5.37
CA ILE A 119 -10.31 -12.86 5.54
C ILE A 119 -11.32 -11.70 5.53
N ILE A 120 -11.48 -11.08 4.36
CA ILE A 120 -12.38 -9.96 4.09
C ILE A 120 -13.55 -10.45 3.24
N SER A 121 -14.78 -10.07 3.58
CA SER A 121 -15.95 -10.39 2.76
C SER A 121 -16.21 -9.36 1.66
N GLU A 122 -15.75 -8.13 1.89
CA GLU A 122 -15.87 -6.98 1.01
C GLU A 122 -14.61 -6.11 1.12
N ILE A 123 -14.25 -5.44 0.03
CA ILE A 123 -13.26 -4.36 0.08
C ILE A 123 -13.99 -3.05 0.44
N PRO A 124 -13.54 -2.30 1.46
CA PRO A 124 -14.13 -1.02 1.86
C PRO A 124 -14.05 0.03 0.74
N ASN A 125 -14.73 1.16 0.90
CA ASN A 125 -14.65 2.24 -0.10
C ASN A 125 -13.20 2.75 -0.20
N ILE A 126 -12.67 2.75 -1.43
CA ILE A 126 -11.27 3.11 -1.76
C ILE A 126 -11.14 4.38 -2.59
N LYS A 127 -12.20 5.17 -2.73
CA LYS A 127 -12.21 6.38 -3.60
C LYS A 127 -11.13 7.40 -3.24
N GLN A 128 -10.73 7.48 -1.98
CA GLN A 128 -9.68 8.40 -1.51
C GLN A 128 -8.26 8.00 -1.93
N LEU A 129 -8.04 6.77 -2.42
CA LEU A 129 -6.73 6.24 -2.82
C LEU A 129 -6.26 6.73 -4.19
N ASN A 130 -6.32 8.04 -4.41
CA ASN A 130 -6.11 8.68 -5.71
C ASN A 130 -4.68 8.51 -6.27
N ASN A 131 -3.69 8.16 -5.44
CA ASN A 131 -2.29 8.05 -5.87
C ASN A 131 -1.91 6.66 -6.41
N ILE A 132 -2.77 5.65 -6.20
CA ILE A 132 -2.51 4.25 -6.53
C ILE A 132 -2.46 4.05 -8.05
N GLU A 133 -1.42 3.36 -8.49
CA GLU A 133 -1.14 2.99 -9.88
C GLU A 133 -1.17 1.47 -10.09
N ASP A 134 -0.98 0.68 -9.03
CA ASP A 134 -1.03 -0.79 -9.04
C ASP A 134 -1.83 -1.27 -7.82
N LEU A 135 -2.96 -1.91 -8.05
CA LEU A 135 -3.81 -2.48 -7.01
C LEU A 135 -3.85 -4.00 -7.18
N ARG A 136 -3.49 -4.70 -6.11
CA ARG A 136 -3.42 -6.16 -6.07
C ARG A 136 -4.33 -6.68 -4.97
N ILE A 137 -5.34 -7.46 -5.34
CA ILE A 137 -6.29 -8.10 -4.43
C ILE A 137 -6.16 -9.60 -4.67
N ILE A 138 -5.42 -10.30 -3.81
CA ILE A 138 -4.93 -11.64 -4.09
C ILE A 138 -5.28 -12.61 -2.97
N ASN A 139 -5.77 -13.81 -3.29
CA ASN A 139 -5.93 -14.91 -2.33
C ASN A 139 -6.84 -14.56 -1.14
N ASN A 140 -7.91 -13.78 -1.35
CA ASN A 140 -8.89 -13.47 -0.32
C ASN A 140 -10.08 -14.43 -0.47
N ASP A 141 -9.98 -15.59 0.18
CA ASP A 141 -10.93 -16.70 0.03
C ASP A 141 -12.39 -16.31 0.26
N ASP A 142 -12.67 -15.41 1.21
CA ASP A 142 -14.03 -15.02 1.58
C ASP A 142 -14.53 -13.77 0.85
N LEU A 143 -13.74 -13.19 -0.05
CA LEU A 143 -14.09 -11.95 -0.74
C LEU A 143 -15.18 -12.20 -1.77
N THR A 144 -16.35 -11.60 -1.56
CA THR A 144 -17.53 -11.81 -2.41
C THR A 144 -17.82 -10.63 -3.34
N THR A 145 -17.41 -9.42 -2.98
CA THR A 145 -17.72 -8.19 -3.72
C THR A 145 -16.56 -7.21 -3.71
N LEU A 146 -16.51 -6.37 -4.76
CA LEU A 146 -15.62 -5.22 -4.87
C LEU A 146 -16.46 -3.93 -4.89
N PRO A 147 -15.97 -2.82 -4.32
CA PRO A 147 -16.74 -1.59 -4.21
C PRO A 147 -16.78 -0.85 -5.55
N ASP A 148 -17.88 -0.14 -5.81
CA ASP A 148 -17.99 0.77 -6.97
C ASP A 148 -16.87 1.82 -7.01
N SER A 149 -16.33 2.23 -5.85
CA SER A 149 -15.20 3.14 -5.81
C SER A 149 -13.95 2.64 -6.56
N LEU A 150 -13.85 1.33 -6.85
CA LEU A 150 -12.78 0.78 -7.67
C LEU A 150 -12.75 1.40 -9.07
N GLY A 151 -13.90 1.59 -9.72
CA GLY A 151 -14.00 2.25 -11.03
C GLY A 151 -13.58 3.73 -11.01
N GLU A 152 -13.48 4.33 -9.82
CA GLU A 152 -13.11 5.73 -9.64
C GLU A 152 -11.59 5.95 -9.46
N LEU A 153 -10.78 4.89 -9.45
CA LEU A 153 -9.31 5.00 -9.32
C LEU A 153 -8.66 5.45 -10.64
N TYR A 154 -8.79 6.74 -10.96
CA TYR A 154 -8.36 7.30 -12.25
C TYR A 154 -6.88 7.10 -12.57
N ASN A 155 -5.99 7.00 -11.57
CA ASN A 155 -4.55 6.81 -11.79
C ASN A 155 -4.13 5.35 -11.92
N LEU A 156 -5.06 4.40 -11.75
CA LEU A 156 -4.76 2.97 -11.78
C LEU A 156 -4.29 2.54 -13.17
N LYS A 157 -3.12 1.90 -13.22
CA LYS A 157 -2.47 1.39 -14.44
C LYS A 157 -2.43 -0.13 -14.46
N LYS A 158 -2.40 -0.77 -13.29
CA LYS A 158 -2.43 -2.22 -13.14
C LYS A 158 -3.48 -2.59 -12.09
N LEU A 159 -4.30 -3.57 -12.43
CA LEU A 159 -5.26 -4.18 -11.53
C LEU A 159 -5.07 -5.69 -11.63
N THR A 160 -4.69 -6.29 -10.50
CA THR A 160 -4.61 -7.74 -10.35
C THR A 160 -5.61 -8.17 -9.30
N ILE A 161 -6.60 -8.94 -9.72
CA ILE A 161 -7.54 -9.63 -8.84
C ILE A 161 -7.31 -11.11 -9.12
N SER A 162 -6.66 -11.84 -8.23
CA SER A 162 -6.32 -13.25 -8.46
C SER A 162 -6.61 -14.12 -7.25
N ASP A 163 -6.98 -15.37 -7.48
CA ASP A 163 -7.20 -16.36 -6.42
C ASP A 163 -8.27 -15.91 -5.39
N ASN A 164 -9.25 -15.09 -5.79
CA ASN A 164 -10.39 -14.74 -4.93
C ASN A 164 -11.58 -15.62 -5.32
N TYR A 165 -11.59 -16.84 -4.80
CA TYR A 165 -12.46 -17.90 -5.30
C TYR A 165 -13.95 -17.61 -5.11
N GLU A 166 -14.36 -16.87 -4.07
CA GLU A 166 -15.76 -16.53 -3.80
C GLU A 166 -16.23 -15.24 -4.51
N LEU A 167 -15.35 -14.54 -5.25
CA LEU A 167 -15.70 -13.32 -5.95
C LEU A 167 -16.55 -13.63 -7.19
N LYS A 168 -17.75 -13.05 -7.26
CA LYS A 168 -18.76 -13.37 -8.29
C LYS A 168 -18.85 -12.36 -9.41
N GLU A 169 -18.54 -11.10 -9.14
CA GLU A 169 -18.71 -10.01 -10.10
C GLU A 169 -17.69 -8.89 -9.90
N LEU A 170 -17.47 -8.15 -10.98
CA LEU A 170 -16.79 -6.86 -10.95
C LEU A 170 -17.82 -5.74 -10.80
N PRO A 171 -17.46 -4.58 -10.22
CA PRO A 171 -18.40 -3.47 -10.12
C PRO A 171 -18.78 -2.97 -11.53
N ASP A 172 -20.03 -2.55 -11.71
CA ASP A 172 -20.57 -2.14 -13.02
C ASP A 172 -19.77 -1.00 -13.66
N ASN A 173 -19.05 -0.22 -12.85
CA ASN A 173 -18.23 0.90 -13.29
C ASN A 173 -16.76 0.56 -13.52
N ILE A 174 -16.35 -0.72 -13.53
CA ILE A 174 -14.94 -1.12 -13.76
C ILE A 174 -14.37 -0.56 -15.08
N GLY A 175 -15.24 -0.36 -16.09
CA GLY A 175 -14.88 0.27 -17.37
C GLY A 175 -14.51 1.76 -17.28
N GLN A 176 -14.67 2.40 -16.12
CA GLN A 176 -14.28 3.79 -15.88
C GLN A 176 -12.77 3.95 -15.59
N LEU A 177 -12.04 2.84 -15.42
CA LEU A 177 -10.58 2.80 -15.25
C LEU A 177 -9.82 3.15 -16.55
N LYS A 178 -9.89 4.42 -16.98
CA LYS A 178 -9.40 4.90 -18.28
C LYS A 178 -7.89 4.76 -18.51
N ASN A 179 -7.11 4.66 -17.45
CA ASN A 179 -5.64 4.56 -17.52
C ASN A 179 -5.12 3.13 -17.32
N LEU A 180 -6.01 2.14 -17.18
CA LEU A 180 -5.64 0.75 -16.95
C LEU A 180 -4.94 0.17 -18.19
N LYS A 181 -3.80 -0.47 -17.95
CA LYS A 181 -2.96 -1.09 -18.98
C LYS A 181 -2.82 -2.59 -18.80
N ILE A 182 -2.83 -3.04 -17.54
CA ILE A 182 -2.76 -4.44 -17.17
C ILE A 182 -4.00 -4.73 -16.34
N PHE A 183 -4.78 -5.70 -16.81
CA PHE A 183 -5.93 -6.21 -16.09
C PHE A 183 -5.82 -7.72 -15.99
N ASP A 184 -5.61 -8.21 -14.78
CA ASP A 184 -5.45 -9.63 -14.50
C ASP A 184 -6.56 -10.11 -13.57
N LEU A 185 -7.28 -11.14 -14.02
CA LEU A 185 -8.39 -11.79 -13.34
C LEU A 185 -8.13 -13.30 -13.18
N SER A 186 -6.87 -13.74 -13.24
CA SER A 186 -6.52 -15.16 -13.17
C SER A 186 -7.05 -15.84 -11.91
N TYR A 187 -7.39 -17.12 -11.99
CA TYR A 187 -7.74 -17.94 -10.84
C TYR A 187 -8.94 -17.45 -9.99
N ASN A 188 -9.83 -16.64 -10.56
CA ASN A 188 -11.16 -16.37 -9.96
C ASN A 188 -12.19 -17.29 -10.63
N SER A 189 -12.52 -18.41 -9.99
CA SER A 189 -13.31 -19.48 -10.61
C SER A 189 -14.82 -19.24 -10.61
N ASN A 190 -15.33 -18.34 -9.75
CA ASN A 190 -16.77 -18.16 -9.52
C ASN A 190 -17.35 -16.89 -10.17
N PHE A 191 -16.65 -16.26 -11.12
CA PHE A 191 -17.21 -15.11 -11.85
C PHE A 191 -18.48 -15.51 -12.61
N GLU A 192 -19.62 -14.98 -12.17
CA GLU A 192 -20.92 -15.14 -12.82
C GLU A 192 -21.16 -14.01 -13.84
N LYS A 193 -20.60 -12.83 -13.60
CA LYS A 193 -20.73 -11.63 -14.46
C LYS A 193 -19.44 -10.84 -14.45
N ILE A 194 -18.91 -10.51 -15.63
CA ILE A 194 -17.68 -9.71 -15.77
C ILE A 194 -18.02 -8.21 -15.94
N THR A 195 -19.26 -7.86 -16.28
CA THR A 195 -19.86 -6.51 -16.30
C THR A 195 -21.32 -6.62 -16.69
#